data_AF-A0A0D7CMA4-F1
#
_entry.id   AF-A0A0D7CMA4-F1
#
_cell.length_a   1.000
_cell.length_b   1.000
_cell.length_c   1.000
_cell.angle_alpha   90.00
_cell.angle_beta   90.00
_cell.angle_gamma   90.00
#
_symmetry.space_group_name_H-M   'P 1'
#
loop_
_entity.id
_entity.type
_entity.pdbx_description
1 polymer ?
#
loop_
_entity_poly.entity_id
_entity_poly.type
_entity_poly.pdbx_seq_one_letter_code
_entity_poly.pdbx_strand_id
1 'polypeptide(L)'
;MSDPTSRPVLDSYVHVSTTQTYRSGVDLIAVERAVNDVPPVGMTVEETLMAARVLTDHGVALRVIARHLSLPHHLVRQAQATHLTEPAGCGTDRGYRRHLRRSELPCAACRAARAAADRRYRRTGSSKELAA
;
A
#
# COMPACT_ATOMS: atom_id res chain seq x y z
N MET A 1 -31.67 16.32 -10.08
CA MET A 1 -31.27 15.87 -8.74
C MET A 1 -29.87 15.30 -8.89
N SER A 2 -28.84 16.06 -8.49
CA SER A 2 -27.45 15.60 -8.63
C SER A 2 -27.19 14.52 -7.60
N ASP A 3 -26.83 13.33 -8.07
CA ASP A 3 -26.45 12.22 -7.19
C ASP A 3 -25.21 12.65 -6.39
N PRO A 4 -25.26 12.68 -5.05
CA PRO A 4 -24.14 13.10 -4.21
C PRO A 4 -22.90 12.19 -4.35
N THR A 5 -23.00 11.06 -5.07
CA THR A 5 -21.86 10.21 -5.44
C THR A 5 -21.16 10.64 -6.75
N SER A 6 -21.71 11.59 -7.51
CA SER A 6 -21.13 12.07 -8.78
C SER A 6 -20.05 13.14 -8.63
N ARG A 7 -19.66 13.53 -7.41
CA ARG A 7 -18.52 14.44 -7.22
C ARG A 7 -17.23 13.61 -7.20
N PRO A 8 -16.21 14.01 -7.98
CA PRO A 8 -14.92 13.34 -7.95
C PRO A 8 -14.35 13.42 -6.54
N VAL A 9 -13.75 12.32 -6.09
CA VAL A 9 -13.15 12.22 -4.75
C VAL A 9 -11.87 13.05 -4.63
N LEU A 10 -11.23 13.31 -5.78
CA LEU A 10 -10.01 14.08 -5.91
C LEU A 10 -10.27 15.38 -6.66
N ASP A 11 -9.53 16.44 -6.29
CA ASP A 11 -9.61 17.75 -6.95
C ASP A 11 -8.82 17.79 -8.28
N SER A 12 -8.01 16.77 -8.55
CA SER A 12 -7.18 16.65 -9.75
C SER A 12 -7.22 15.23 -10.31
N TYR A 13 -7.16 15.12 -11.63
CA TYR A 13 -7.11 13.83 -12.31
C TYR A 13 -5.81 13.08 -12.02
N VAL A 14 -5.92 11.81 -11.63
CA VAL A 14 -4.82 10.91 -11.33
C VAL A 14 -4.72 9.84 -12.41
N HIS A 15 -3.60 9.82 -13.12
CA HIS A 15 -3.27 8.73 -14.02
C HIS A 15 -2.74 7.54 -13.23
N VAL A 16 -3.48 6.43 -13.25
CA VAL A 16 -3.05 5.18 -12.58
C VAL A 16 -1.95 4.50 -13.39
N SER A 17 -2.03 4.61 -14.72
CA SER A 17 -1.01 4.12 -15.64
C SER A 17 -1.15 4.82 -16.99
N THR A 18 -0.03 5.30 -17.53
CA THR A 18 0.00 6.00 -18.83
C THR A 18 0.24 5.07 -20.02
N THR A 19 0.63 3.82 -19.77
CA THR A 19 1.14 2.91 -20.82
C THR A 19 0.52 1.52 -20.81
N GLN A 20 -0.14 1.14 -19.72
CA GLN A 20 -0.72 -0.19 -19.54
C GLN A 20 -2.19 -0.06 -19.15
N THR A 21 -3.03 -0.86 -19.79
CA THR A 21 -4.45 -1.00 -19.45
C THR A 21 -4.71 -2.17 -18.51
N TYR A 22 -3.78 -3.12 -18.42
CA TYR A 22 -3.89 -4.31 -17.58
C TYR A 22 -2.55 -4.67 -16.95
N ARG A 23 -2.55 -5.04 -15.67
CA ARG A 23 -1.35 -5.52 -14.97
C ARG A 23 -1.72 -6.60 -13.96
N SER A 24 -1.10 -7.78 -14.11
CA SER A 24 -1.18 -8.86 -13.11
C SER A 24 -2.60 -9.28 -12.71
N GLY A 25 -3.57 -9.25 -13.62
CA GLY A 25 -4.96 -9.59 -13.27
C GLY A 25 -5.88 -8.38 -13.06
N VAL A 26 -5.34 -7.16 -13.06
CA VAL A 26 -6.04 -5.92 -12.71
C VAL A 26 -6.23 -5.05 -13.94
N ASP A 27 -7.48 -4.66 -14.22
CA ASP A 27 -7.82 -3.62 -15.19
C ASP A 27 -7.51 -2.23 -14.63
N LEU A 28 -6.45 -1.60 -15.15
CA LEU A 28 -5.99 -0.30 -14.68
C LEU A 28 -6.90 0.84 -15.14
N ILE A 29 -7.67 0.66 -16.21
CA ILE A 29 -8.69 1.63 -16.64
C ILE A 29 -9.84 1.63 -15.64
N ALA A 30 -10.27 0.45 -15.20
CA ALA A 30 -11.30 0.34 -14.16
C ALA A 30 -10.87 1.02 -12.85
N VAL A 31 -9.61 0.83 -12.45
CA VAL A 31 -9.00 1.51 -11.29
C VAL A 31 -8.96 3.03 -11.50
N GLU A 32 -8.51 3.51 -12.65
CA GLU A 32 -8.44 4.94 -12.96
C GLU A 32 -9.82 5.61 -12.92
N ARG A 33 -10.83 4.97 -13.49
CA ARG A 33 -12.22 5.45 -13.40
C ARG A 33 -12.74 5.45 -11.98
N ALA A 34 -12.40 4.44 -11.17
CA ALA A 34 -12.80 4.39 -9.77
C ALA A 34 -12.10 5.45 -8.90
N VAL A 35 -10.90 5.88 -9.25
CA VAL A 35 -10.15 6.91 -8.52
C VAL A 35 -10.66 8.32 -8.87
N ASN A 36 -10.93 8.58 -10.15
CA ASN A 36 -11.25 9.92 -10.63
C ASN A 36 -12.75 10.20 -10.73
N ASP A 37 -13.54 9.19 -11.09
CA ASP A 37 -14.97 9.32 -11.41
C ASP A 37 -15.78 8.29 -10.60
N VAL A 38 -16.86 7.77 -11.21
CA VAL A 38 -17.72 6.73 -10.63
C VAL A 38 -17.06 5.35 -10.84
N PRO A 39 -16.90 4.54 -9.77
CA PRO A 39 -16.39 3.19 -9.88
C PRO A 39 -17.26 2.33 -10.81
N PRO A 40 -16.68 1.65 -11.82
CA PRO A 40 -17.43 0.79 -12.70
C PRO A 40 -18.03 -0.41 -11.96
N VAL A 41 -19.17 -0.90 -12.45
CA VAL A 41 -19.80 -2.11 -11.92
C VAL A 41 -18.95 -3.33 -12.27
N GLY A 42 -18.81 -4.26 -11.34
CA GLY A 42 -18.11 -5.53 -11.56
C GLY A 42 -16.60 -5.48 -11.34
N MET A 43 -16.07 -4.44 -10.70
CA MET A 43 -14.66 -4.41 -10.28
C MET A 43 -14.31 -5.63 -9.43
N THR A 44 -13.16 -6.20 -9.71
CA THR A 44 -12.60 -7.27 -8.89
C THR A 44 -12.18 -6.73 -7.52
N VAL A 45 -12.01 -7.65 -6.55
CA VAL A 45 -11.49 -7.30 -5.22
C VAL A 45 -10.10 -6.64 -5.35
N GLU A 46 -9.25 -7.13 -6.25
CA GLU A 46 -7.91 -6.59 -6.46
C GLU A 46 -7.92 -5.18 -7.04
N GLU A 47 -8.76 -4.91 -8.04
CA GLU A 47 -8.97 -3.57 -8.61
C GLU A 47 -9.49 -2.60 -7.56
N THR A 48 -10.48 -3.02 -6.77
CA THR A 48 -11.07 -2.17 -5.74
C THR A 48 -10.06 -1.84 -4.64
N LEU A 49 -9.25 -2.82 -4.23
CA LEU A 49 -8.17 -2.60 -3.28
C LEU A 49 -7.06 -1.70 -3.86
N MET A 50 -6.76 -1.81 -5.16
CA MET A 50 -5.81 -0.94 -5.83
C MET A 50 -6.32 0.51 -5.87
N ALA A 51 -7.58 0.73 -6.25
CA ALA A 51 -8.20 2.07 -6.24
C ALA A 51 -8.20 2.68 -4.83
N ALA A 52 -8.56 1.89 -3.81
CA ALA A 52 -8.54 2.32 -2.42
C ALA A 52 -7.13 2.77 -1.97
N ARG A 53 -6.08 2.10 -2.43
CA ARG A 53 -4.69 2.46 -2.15
C ARG A 53 -4.32 3.80 -2.79
N VAL A 54 -4.60 3.96 -4.08
CA VAL A 54 -4.33 5.22 -4.80
C VAL A 54 -5.00 6.39 -4.08
N LEU A 55 -6.28 6.26 -3.71
CA LEU A 55 -6.99 7.31 -2.96
C LEU A 55 -6.38 7.57 -1.58
N THR A 56 -5.94 6.51 -0.87
CA THR A 56 -5.28 6.66 0.44
C THR A 56 -3.95 7.40 0.32
N ASP A 57 -3.15 7.09 -0.71
CA ASP A 57 -1.85 7.73 -0.96
C ASP A 57 -2.02 9.21 -1.33
N HIS A 58 -3.16 9.59 -1.91
CA HIS A 58 -3.57 10.98 -2.15
C HIS A 58 -4.23 11.66 -0.94
N GLY A 59 -4.19 11.04 0.24
CA GLY A 59 -4.66 11.63 1.49
C GLY A 59 -6.18 11.61 1.68
N VAL A 60 -6.93 10.86 0.87
CA VAL A 60 -8.38 10.74 1.01
C VAL A 60 -8.72 9.99 2.29
N ALA A 61 -9.68 10.50 3.06
CA ALA A 61 -10.11 9.87 4.30
C ALA A 61 -10.75 8.48 4.06
N LEU A 62 -10.39 7.48 4.88
CA LEU A 62 -10.85 6.08 4.72
C LEU A 62 -12.37 5.93 4.65
N ARG A 63 -13.13 6.78 5.37
CA ARG A 63 -14.60 6.78 5.33
C ARG A 63 -15.15 7.22 3.96
N VAL A 64 -14.48 8.17 3.31
CA VAL A 64 -14.84 8.64 1.97
C VAL A 64 -14.54 7.54 0.95
N ILE A 65 -13.36 6.91 1.04
CA ILE A 65 -12.97 5.79 0.18
C ILE A 65 -13.95 4.62 0.31
N ALA A 66 -14.30 4.23 1.55
CA ALA A 66 -15.24 3.15 1.82
C ALA A 66 -16.62 3.40 1.20
N ARG A 67 -17.13 4.64 1.31
CA ARG A 67 -18.40 5.03 0.68
C ARG A 67 -18.32 5.02 -0.83
N HIS A 68 -17.24 5.60 -1.38
CA HIS A 68 -17.03 5.74 -2.82
C HIS A 68 -16.97 4.39 -3.51
N LEU A 69 -16.14 3.48 -3.00
CA LEU A 69 -15.93 2.15 -3.56
C LEU A 69 -16.96 1.11 -3.08
N SER A 70 -17.98 1.53 -2.33
CA SER A 70 -18.96 0.64 -1.70
C SER A 70 -18.32 -0.53 -0.92
N LEU A 71 -17.19 -0.24 -0.26
CA LEU A 71 -16.44 -1.21 0.54
C LEU A 71 -16.75 -1.08 2.04
N PRO A 72 -16.73 -2.18 2.79
CA PRO A 72 -16.74 -2.09 4.24
C PRO A 72 -15.43 -1.48 4.75
N HIS A 73 -15.53 -0.55 5.71
CA HIS A 73 -14.41 0.26 6.22
C HIS A 73 -13.19 -0.56 6.71
N HIS A 74 -13.40 -1.77 7.23
CA HIS A 74 -12.31 -2.64 7.69
C HIS A 74 -11.41 -3.14 6.56
N LEU A 75 -11.96 -3.36 5.35
CA LEU A 75 -11.16 -3.76 4.19
C LEU A 75 -10.28 -2.63 3.68
N VAL A 76 -10.80 -1.39 3.67
CA VAL A 76 -10.01 -0.21 3.32
C VAL A 76 -8.85 0.00 4.31
N ARG A 77 -9.11 -0.17 5.61
CA ARG A 77 -8.07 -0.10 6.65
C ARG A 77 -7.00 -1.19 6.48
N GLN A 78 -7.39 -2.41 6.13
CA GLN A 78 -6.46 -3.50 5.86
C GLN A 78 -5.62 -3.24 4.59
N ALA A 79 -6.23 -2.67 3.54
CA ALA A 79 -5.56 -2.26 2.32
C ALA A 79 -4.46 -1.22 2.59
N GLN A 80 -4.74 -0.23 3.43
CA GLN A 80 -3.75 0.76 3.88
C GLN A 80 -2.62 0.11 4.69
N ALA A 81 -2.96 -0.75 5.66
CA ALA A 81 -1.97 -1.38 6.54
C ALA A 81 -1.00 -2.32 5.78
N THR A 82 -1.47 -2.99 4.72
CA THR A 82 -0.62 -3.82 3.86
C THR A 82 0.36 -2.99 3.03
N HIS A 83 0.01 -1.75 2.66
CA HIS A 83 0.84 -0.89 1.83
C HIS A 83 2.03 -0.25 2.58
N LEU A 84 1.85 0.14 3.85
CA LEU A 84 2.95 0.67 4.67
C LEU A 84 4.10 -0.33 4.92
N THR A 85 3.95 -1.58 4.46
CA THR A 85 5.02 -2.56 4.48
C THR A 85 5.71 -2.55 3.11
N GLU A 86 6.51 -1.53 2.82
CA GLU A 86 7.49 -1.64 1.74
C GLU A 86 8.29 -2.95 1.93
N PRO A 87 8.54 -3.72 0.85
CA PRO A 87 9.26 -4.96 0.95
C PRO A 87 10.65 -4.65 1.46
N ALA A 88 10.90 -4.94 2.74
CA ALA A 88 12.11 -4.53 3.42
C ALA A 88 13.36 -4.82 2.59
N GLY A 89 14.00 -3.76 2.11
CA GLY A 89 15.18 -3.84 1.27
C GLY A 89 16.27 -4.66 1.95
N CYS A 90 17.17 -5.22 1.13
CA CYS A 90 18.42 -5.75 1.65
C CYS A 90 19.18 -4.64 2.40
N GLY A 91 19.87 -4.98 3.49
CA GLY A 91 20.50 -3.98 4.36
C GLY A 91 19.66 -3.52 5.55
N THR A 92 18.49 -4.14 5.80
CA THR A 92 17.66 -3.87 6.98
C THR A 92 17.48 -5.13 7.83
N ASP A 93 17.14 -4.99 9.13
CA ASP A 93 16.81 -6.14 9.99
C ASP A 93 15.60 -6.93 9.45
N ARG A 94 14.59 -6.24 8.90
CA ARG A 94 13.48 -6.91 8.22
C ARG A 94 13.94 -7.65 6.96
N GLY A 95 14.90 -7.11 6.20
CA GLY A 95 15.52 -7.77 5.06
C GLY A 95 16.24 -9.06 5.45
N TYR A 96 16.95 -9.07 6.59
CA TYR A 96 17.55 -10.29 7.15
C TYR A 96 16.50 -11.35 7.48
N ARG A 97 15.42 -10.97 8.18
CA ARG A 97 14.31 -11.91 8.49
C ARG A 97 13.58 -12.39 7.22
N ARG A 98 13.60 -11.61 6.14
CA ARG A 98 13.04 -12.03 4.84
C ARG A 98 13.88 -13.17 4.23
N HIS A 99 15.20 -13.05 4.22
CA HIS A 99 16.08 -14.14 3.76
C HIS A 99 15.85 -15.43 4.55
N LEU A 100 15.73 -15.34 5.88
CA LEU A 100 15.43 -16.50 6.72
C LEU A 100 14.08 -17.15 6.38
N ARG A 101 13.03 -16.35 6.13
CA ARG A 101 11.71 -16.86 5.73
C ARG A 101 11.69 -17.53 4.36
N ARG A 102 12.60 -17.12 3.47
CA ARG A 102 12.75 -17.71 2.13
C ARG A 102 13.79 -18.83 2.08
N SER A 103 14.40 -19.17 3.21
CA SER A 103 15.54 -20.10 3.27
C SER A 103 16.72 -19.71 2.36
N GLU A 104 16.88 -18.42 2.10
CA GLU A 104 18.01 -17.86 1.33
C GLU A 104 19.16 -17.48 2.24
N LEU A 105 20.40 -17.55 1.75
CA LEU A 105 21.56 -17.06 2.49
C LEU A 105 21.48 -15.53 2.66
N PRO A 106 21.47 -14.98 3.89
CA PRO A 106 21.38 -13.53 4.07
C PRO A 106 22.61 -12.81 3.52
N CYS A 107 22.40 -11.79 2.69
CA CYS A 107 23.49 -10.97 2.16
C CYS A 107 24.28 -10.25 3.27
N ALA A 108 25.51 -9.81 2.97
CA ALA A 108 26.39 -9.13 3.92
C ALA A 108 25.73 -7.89 4.55
N ALA A 109 25.02 -7.08 3.74
CA ALA A 109 24.31 -5.90 4.22
C ALA A 109 23.23 -6.25 5.27
N CYS A 110 22.42 -7.29 5.02
CA CYS A 110 21.41 -7.75 5.97
C CYS A 110 22.02 -8.27 7.28
N ARG A 111 23.15 -8.98 7.21
CA ARG A 111 23.87 -9.45 8.41
C ARG A 111 24.42 -8.29 9.24
N ALA A 112 25.03 -7.30 8.59
CA ALA A 112 25.52 -6.09 9.25
C ALA A 112 24.38 -5.31 9.95
N ALA A 113 23.23 -5.18 9.27
CA ALA A 113 22.05 -4.54 9.83
C ALA A 113 21.51 -5.28 11.06
N ARG A 114 21.43 -6.62 11.02
CA ARG A 114 21.05 -7.44 12.17
C ARG A 114 22.00 -7.23 13.35
N ALA A 115 23.31 -7.24 13.09
CA ALA A 115 24.31 -7.00 14.13
C ALA A 115 24.21 -5.59 14.73
N ALA A 116 23.92 -4.56 13.92
CA ALA A 116 23.69 -3.20 14.39
C ALA A 116 22.45 -3.10 15.28
N ALA A 117 21.34 -3.74 14.87
CA ALA A 117 20.11 -3.79 15.65
C ALA A 117 20.29 -4.53 16.98
N ASP A 118 21.05 -5.64 16.99
CA ASP A 118 21.36 -6.40 18.20
C ASP A 118 22.26 -5.61 19.17
N ARG A 119 23.29 -4.92 18.66
CA ARG A 119 24.07 -3.97 19.48
C ARG A 119 23.21 -2.88 20.11
N ARG A 120 22.26 -2.33 19.35
CA ARG A 120 21.29 -1.34 19.86
C ARG A 120 20.40 -1.93 20.95
N TYR A 121 19.86 -3.12 20.72
CA TYR A 121 19.02 -3.81 21.70
C TYR A 121 19.76 -4.05 23.02
N ARG A 122 21.00 -4.53 22.98
CA ARG A 122 21.80 -4.73 24.20
C ARG A 122 22.10 -3.44 24.95
N ARG A 123 22.24 -2.31 24.24
CA ARG A 123 22.53 -1.00 24.85
C ARG A 123 21.29 -0.30 25.41
N THR A 124 20.14 -0.42 24.74
CA THR A 124 18.96 0.42 24.98
C THR A 124 17.71 -0.36 25.41
N GLY A 125 17.75 -1.70 25.35
CA GLY A 125 16.57 -2.55 25.49
C GLY A 125 15.60 -2.50 24.31
N SER A 126 15.91 -1.72 23.26
CA SER A 126 15.05 -1.57 22.07
C SER A 126 15.82 -1.82 20.77
N SER A 127 15.16 -2.48 19.82
CA SER A 127 15.67 -2.72 18.47
C SER A 127 15.21 -1.68 17.45
N LYS A 128 14.31 -0.76 17.84
CA LYS A 128 13.87 0.33 16.98
C LYS A 128 15.01 1.34 16.80
N GLU A 129 15.12 1.86 15.59
CA GLU A 129 15.97 3.02 15.34
C GLU A 129 15.31 4.22 16.03
N LEU A 130 16.01 4.86 16.95
CA LEU A 130 15.58 6.16 17.48
C LEU A 130 15.65 7.11 16.30
N ALA A 131 14.50 7.56 15.81
CA ALA A 131 14.45 8.65 14.85
C ALA A 131 15.19 9.84 15.46
N ALA A 132 16.29 10.23 14.84
CA ALA A 132 17.10 11.38 15.23
C ALA A 132 16.42 12.67 14.81
#